data_AF-A0AAN7KJ82-F1
#
_entry.id   AF-A0AAN7KJ82-F1
#
_cell.length_a   1.000
_cell.length_b   1.000
_cell.length_c   1.000
_cell.angle_alpha   90.00
_cell.angle_beta   90.00
_cell.angle_gamma   90.00
#
_symmetry.space_group_name_H-M   'P 1'
#
loop_
_entity.id
_entity.type
_entity.pdbx_description
1 polymer ?
#
loop_
_entity_poly.entity_id
_entity_poly.type
_entity_poly.pdbx_seq_one_letter_code
_entity_poly.pdbx_strand_id
1 'polypeptide(L)'
;MRFGFKVTVLEGRKRAGGRIYTKKMEGGNQLSGATDLAVSVLTVTLGNPLGSVAWQHVYFLHKVRDKWPLYNVYGKPVDLDMDMKVEILLFNFWIRPVD
;
A
#
# COMPACT_ATOMS: atom_id res chain seq x y z
N MET A 1 -16.68 20.48 17.05
CA MET A 1 -17.37 19.35 17.71
C MET A 1 -18.61 19.01 16.88
N ARG A 2 -18.75 17.80 16.34
CA ARG A 2 -19.90 17.45 15.47
C ARG A 2 -21.16 16.99 16.23
N PHE A 3 -21.01 16.44 17.44
CA PHE A 3 -22.13 15.90 18.24
C PHE A 3 -22.19 16.41 19.70
N GLY A 4 -21.45 17.46 20.05
CA GLY A 4 -21.53 18.09 21.38
C GLY A 4 -20.88 17.34 22.56
N PHE A 5 -20.29 16.16 22.35
CA PHE A 5 -19.61 15.41 23.41
C PHE A 5 -18.18 15.91 23.70
N LYS A 6 -17.77 15.85 24.98
CA LYS A 6 -16.37 15.97 25.39
C LYS A 6 -15.70 14.59 25.28
N VAL A 7 -14.66 14.49 24.45
CA VAL A 7 -13.96 13.23 24.16
C VAL A 7 -12.47 13.36 24.51
N THR A 8 -11.91 12.34 25.14
CA THR A 8 -10.48 12.22 25.44
C THR A 8 -9.97 10.87 24.94
N VAL A 9 -8.84 10.87 24.23
CA VAL A 9 -8.22 9.67 23.66
C VAL A 9 -6.86 9.44 24.33
N LEU A 10 -6.60 8.21 24.79
CA LEU A 10 -5.32 7.80 25.35
C LEU A 10 -4.57 6.95 24.32
N GLU A 11 -3.37 7.38 23.95
CA GLU A 11 -2.51 6.70 22.98
C GLU A 11 -1.18 6.34 23.66
N GLY A 12 -0.80 5.06 23.58
CA GLY A 12 0.42 4.55 24.24
C GLY A 12 1.71 4.92 23.49
N ARG A 13 1.62 5.26 22.21
CA ARG A 13 2.75 5.70 21.39
C ARG A 13 2.92 7.21 21.45
N LYS A 14 4.11 7.70 21.11
CA LYS A 14 4.38 9.14 20.92
C LYS A 14 3.80 9.70 19.61
N ARG A 15 2.82 9.02 19.00
CA ARG A 15 2.20 9.39 17.73
C ARG A 15 0.82 8.74 17.60
N ALA A 16 -0.08 9.39 16.88
CA ALA A 16 -1.36 8.80 16.49
C ALA A 16 -1.20 7.78 15.34
N GLY A 17 -2.32 7.12 15.00
CA GLY A 17 -2.46 6.28 13.80
C GLY A 17 -2.23 4.78 14.00
N GLY A 18 -1.73 4.34 15.16
CA GLY A 18 -1.54 2.92 15.48
C GLY A 18 -0.66 2.20 14.46
N ARG A 19 -1.26 1.26 13.71
CA ARG A 19 -0.59 0.47 12.66
C ARG A 19 -0.36 1.25 11.37
N ILE A 20 -0.98 2.41 11.17
CA ILE A 20 -0.64 3.30 10.06
C ILE A 20 0.61 4.07 10.47
N TYR A 21 1.71 3.93 9.71
CA TYR A 21 2.99 4.55 10.06
C TYR A 21 3.80 4.96 8.84
N THR A 22 3.93 6.27 8.67
CA THR A 22 4.85 6.90 7.73
C THR A 22 6.10 7.34 8.47
N LYS A 23 7.26 6.81 8.07
CA LYS A 23 8.57 7.27 8.51
C LYS A 23 9.04 8.36 7.56
N LYS A 24 9.19 9.57 8.08
CA LYS A 24 9.85 10.68 7.39
C LYS A 24 11.36 10.53 7.59
N MET A 25 12.12 10.73 6.52
CA MET A 25 13.57 10.68 6.50
C MET A 25 14.08 12.07 6.15
N GLU A 26 14.98 12.59 6.98
CA GLU A 26 15.60 13.88 6.81
C GLU A 26 17.06 13.67 6.40
N GLY A 27 17.51 14.46 5.43
CA GLY A 27 18.89 14.53 4.97
C GLY A 27 19.28 15.99 4.92
N GLY A 28 20.14 16.42 5.85
CA GLY A 28 20.41 17.83 6.09
C GLY A 28 19.18 18.56 6.64
N ASN A 29 18.97 19.82 6.22
CA ASN A 29 17.87 20.69 6.69
C ASN A 29 16.53 20.48 5.94
N GLN A 30 16.36 19.40 5.17
CA GLN A 30 15.15 19.17 4.39
C GLN A 30 14.67 17.72 4.47
N LEU A 31 13.36 17.55 4.24
CA LEU A 31 12.73 16.24 4.15
C LEU A 31 13.21 15.55 2.87
N SER A 32 14.05 14.54 3.02
CA SER A 32 14.67 13.81 1.90
C SER A 32 13.85 12.61 1.45
N GLY A 33 12.89 12.15 2.25
CA GLY A 33 11.99 11.08 1.85
C GLY A 33 10.89 10.78 2.87
N ALA A 34 9.91 10.01 2.43
CA ALA A 34 8.90 9.42 3.29
C ALA A 34 8.63 7.99 2.83
N THR A 35 8.43 7.08 3.78
CA THR A 35 8.09 5.69 3.49
C THR A 35 7.04 5.20 4.47
N ASP A 36 6.03 4.51 3.96
CA ASP A 36 5.03 3.85 4.78
C ASP A 36 5.53 2.46 5.15
N LEU A 37 5.78 2.23 6.45
CA LEU A 37 6.30 0.95 6.94
C LEU A 37 5.20 -0.10 7.18
N ALA A 38 3.94 0.27 6.97
CA ALA A 38 2.81 -0.59 7.26
C ALA A 38 1.74 -0.49 6.17
N VAL A 39 0.70 0.34 6.36
CA VAL A 39 -0.36 0.48 5.36
C VAL A 39 0.01 1.55 4.36
N SER A 40 0.10 1.16 3.08
CA SER A 40 0.46 2.05 1.96
C SER A 40 -0.48 1.94 0.75
N VAL A 41 -1.30 0.88 0.67
CA VAL A 41 -2.12 0.58 -0.51
C VAL A 41 -3.60 0.78 -0.22
N LEU A 42 -4.27 1.54 -1.08
CA LEU A 42 -5.72 1.60 -1.18
C LEU A 42 -6.19 0.64 -2.28
N THR A 43 -6.86 -0.44 -1.90
CA THR A 43 -7.22 -1.55 -2.81
C THR A 43 -8.27 -1.17 -3.85
N VAL A 44 -9.19 -0.29 -3.50
CA VAL A 44 -10.23 0.24 -4.39
C VAL A 44 -10.71 1.59 -3.88
N THR A 45 -11.10 2.48 -4.80
CA THR A 45 -11.64 3.80 -4.46
C THR A 45 -13.18 3.82 -4.45
N LEU A 46 -13.82 3.11 -5.37
CA LEU A 46 -15.28 3.00 -5.44
C LEU A 46 -15.81 2.09 -4.32
N GLY A 47 -16.83 2.55 -3.60
CA GLY A 47 -17.41 1.82 -2.47
C GLY A 47 -16.52 1.76 -1.23
N ASN A 48 -15.31 2.32 -1.28
CA ASN A 48 -14.39 2.38 -0.14
C ASN A 48 -14.47 3.76 0.52
N PRO A 49 -14.78 3.86 1.83
CA PRO A 49 -14.83 5.15 2.53
C PRO A 49 -13.49 5.92 2.49
N LEU A 50 -12.36 5.22 2.38
CA LEU A 50 -11.05 5.85 2.22
C LEU A 50 -10.90 6.61 0.89
N GLY A 51 -11.69 6.25 -0.13
CA GLY A 51 -11.80 7.01 -1.37
C GLY A 51 -12.24 8.45 -1.08
N SER A 52 -13.33 8.63 -0.34
CA SER A 52 -13.82 9.96 0.06
C SER A 52 -12.84 10.72 0.97
N VAL A 53 -12.14 10.02 1.87
CA VAL A 53 -11.11 10.63 2.73
C VAL A 53 -9.91 11.12 1.93
N ALA A 54 -9.49 10.38 0.89
CA ALA A 54 -8.39 10.75 0.02
C ALA A 54 -8.64 12.10 -0.68
N TRP A 55 -9.87 12.33 -1.14
CA TRP A 55 -10.29 13.60 -1.73
C TRP A 55 -10.24 14.77 -0.73
N GLN A 56 -10.57 14.52 0.55
CA GLN A 56 -10.59 15.57 1.58
C GLN A 56 -9.19 16.01 2.04
N HIS A 57 -8.23 15.09 2.05
CA HIS A 57 -6.90 15.32 2.65
C HIS A 57 -5.79 15.58 1.62
N VAL A 58 -6.13 15.83 0.34
CA VAL A 58 -5.17 16.06 -0.76
C VAL A 58 -4.07 14.98 -0.77
N TYR A 59 -4.47 13.72 -0.56
CA TYR A 59 -3.53 12.61 -0.68
C TYR A 59 -3.26 12.34 -2.16
N PHE A 60 -1.98 12.29 -2.55
CA PHE A 60 -1.59 11.84 -3.88
C PHE A 60 -1.72 10.30 -3.95
N LEU A 61 -2.83 9.83 -4.52
CA LEU A 61 -2.99 8.43 -4.85
C LEU A 61 -2.32 8.15 -6.19
N HIS A 62 -1.35 7.22 -6.19
CA HIS A 62 -0.69 6.76 -7.40
C HIS A 62 -1.20 5.36 -7.75
N LYS A 63 -1.63 5.16 -9.00
CA LYS A 63 -2.02 3.83 -9.47
C LYS A 63 -0.78 2.92 -9.47
N VAL A 64 -0.90 1.79 -8.78
CA VAL A 64 0.10 0.72 -8.82
C VAL A 64 0.18 0.18 -10.25
N ARG A 65 1.39 0.04 -10.79
CA ARG A 65 1.60 -0.46 -12.16
C ARG A 65 1.42 -1.97 -12.18
N ASP A 66 0.91 -2.50 -13.29
CA ASP A 66 0.63 -3.92 -13.43
C ASP A 66 1.84 -4.73 -13.94
N LYS A 67 2.91 -4.06 -14.41
CA LYS A 67 4.13 -4.71 -14.91
C LYS A 67 5.17 -4.90 -13.79
N TRP A 68 5.45 -6.15 -13.45
CA TRP A 68 6.40 -6.54 -12.40
C TRP A 68 7.45 -7.51 -12.94
N PRO A 69 8.65 -7.05 -13.30
CA PRO A 69 9.71 -7.93 -13.78
C PRO A 69 10.24 -8.82 -12.65
N LEU A 70 10.27 -10.13 -12.89
CA LEU A 70 10.91 -11.09 -12.00
C LEU A 70 12.40 -11.23 -12.31
N TYR A 71 13.20 -11.40 -11.26
CA TYR A 71 14.63 -11.65 -11.35
C TYR A 71 14.97 -12.94 -10.62
N ASN A 72 15.86 -13.74 -11.18
CA ASN A 72 16.34 -14.95 -10.55
C ASN A 72 17.37 -14.66 -9.45
N VAL A 73 17.81 -15.70 -8.74
CA VAL A 73 18.82 -15.61 -7.65
C VAL A 73 20.17 -15.04 -8.10
N TYR A 74 20.45 -15.02 -9.40
CA TYR A 74 21.64 -14.42 -10.01
C TYR A 74 21.42 -12.98 -10.49
N GLY A 75 20.25 -12.39 -10.20
CA GLY A 75 19.88 -11.04 -10.60
C GLY A 75 19.60 -10.88 -12.09
N LYS A 76 19.41 -11.96 -12.85
CA LYS A 76 19.03 -11.90 -14.26
C LYS A 76 17.51 -11.88 -14.41
N PRO A 77 16.97 -11.15 -15.40
CA PRO A 77 15.53 -11.16 -15.65
C PRO A 77 15.08 -12.58 -16.01
N VAL A 78 13.91 -12.96 -15.49
CA VAL A 78 13.24 -14.20 -15.87
C VAL A 78 12.64 -14.03 -17.27
N ASP A 79 12.63 -15.12 -18.04
CA ASP A 79 11.99 -15.16 -19.36
C ASP A 79 10.48 -14.89 -19.26
N LEU A 80 9.95 -14.03 -20.12
CA LEU A 80 8.56 -13.58 -20.04
C LEU A 80 7.58 -14.71 -20.34
N ASP A 81 7.89 -15.59 -21.29
CA ASP A 81 7.03 -16.72 -21.62
C ASP A 81 6.98 -17.72 -20.45
N MET A 82 8.11 -17.91 -19.78
CA MET A 82 8.18 -18.73 -18.56
C MET A 82 7.34 -18.12 -17.42
N ASP A 83 7.48 -16.81 -17.16
CA ASP A 83 6.72 -16.08 -16.14
C ASP A 83 5.21 -16.25 -16.33
N MET A 84 4.72 -15.97 -17.55
CA MET A 84 3.31 -16.10 -17.90
C MET A 84 2.79 -17.54 -17.76
N LYS A 85 3.56 -18.54 -18.19
CA LYS A 85 3.15 -19.95 -18.09
C LYS A 85 3.00 -20.39 -16.64
N VAL A 86 3.94 -20.00 -15.77
CA VAL A 86 3.88 -20.34 -14.35
C VAL A 86 2.70 -19.64 -13.68
N GLU A 87 2.48 -18.35 -13.95
CA GLU A 87 1.36 -17.61 -13.39
C GLU A 87 0.01 -18.22 -13.79
N ILE A 88 -0.20 -18.52 -15.08
CA ILE A 88 -1.48 -18.99 -15.59
C ILE A 88 -1.71 -20.46 -15.26
N LEU A 89 -0.76 -21.34 -15.61
CA LEU A 89 -0.97 -22.79 -15.59
C LEU A 89 -0.75 -23.41 -14.21
N LEU A 90 0.11 -22.81 -13.38
CA LEU A 90 0.42 -23.35 -12.07
C LEU A 90 -0.29 -22.56 -10.98
N PHE A 91 -0.06 -21.25 -10.87
CA PHE A 91 -0.60 -20.47 -9.75
C PHE A 91 -2.11 -20.25 -9.86
N ASN A 92 -2.55 -19.63 -10.95
CA ASN A 92 -3.96 -19.27 -11.15
C ASN A 92 -4.85 -20.50 -11.31
N PHE A 93 -4.38 -21.54 -12.01
CA PHE A 93 -5.14 -22.77 -12.16
C PHE A 93 -5.35 -23.50 -10.81
N TRP A 94 -4.33 -23.58 -9.96
CA TRP A 94 -4.43 -24.33 -8.70
C TRP A 94 -5.12 -23.56 -7.57
N ILE A 95 -5.00 -22.24 -7.53
CA ILE A 95 -5.49 -21.43 -6.40
C ILE A 95 -6.90 -20.88 -6.64
N ARG A 96 -7.34 -20.78 -7.90
CA ARG A 96 -8.72 -20.38 -8.16
C ARG A 96 -9.66 -21.42 -7.56
N PRO A 97 -10.69 -21.00 -6.80
CA PRO A 97 -11.73 -21.91 -6.37
C PRO A 97 -12.34 -22.55 -7.62
N VAL A 98 -12.45 -23.87 -7.60
CA VAL A 98 -13.24 -24.60 -8.60
C VAL A 98 -14.69 -24.33 -8.22
N ASP A 99 -15.35 -23.45 -8.97
CA ASP A 99 -16.80 -23.31 -8.92
C ASP A 99 -17.47 -24.59 -9.46
#